data_AF-A0A9D9ISD8-F1
#
_entry.id   AF-A0A9D9ISD8-F1
#
_cell.length_a   1.000
_cell.length_b   1.000
_cell.length_c   1.000
_cell.angle_alpha   90.00
_cell.angle_beta   90.00
_cell.angle_gamma   90.00
#
_symmetry.space_group_name_H-M   'P 1'
#
loop_
_entity.id
_entity.type
_entity.pdbx_description
1 polymer ?
#
loop_
_entity_poly.entity_id
_entity_poly.type
_entity_poly.pdbx_seq_one_letter_code
_entity_poly.pdbx_strand_id
1 'polypeptide(L)'
;MKKIILAAMALSLSMVLSAQRLTILHTNDTHSHIDPVRSGVEAGLGGVVERAAYIDSVRTADGKRNVLLVDAGDFSQGTSYFTKLRGDLEVELMNAMGYDVTALGNHEFDNGLDELARRLRDLDCPAVCANYEFTGGLNDIVRPYVIIRRGGMKIGVIGLLTDVSRVVEKHIADNLRYLDPAEVTNRYAGFLRNVKKCDMVICLSHLGYDGGPDTDMALAGRIRNVDLIIGGHSHTFLESPSVVSDLDGNPVTVVTDGCWGLYVGNLKAGLPE
;
A
#
# COMPACT_ATOMS: atom_id res chain seq x y z
N MET A 1 6.83 -50.90 -51.92
CA MET A 1 5.90 -49.79 -51.59
C MET A 1 6.12 -49.42 -50.13
N LYS A 2 6.56 -48.18 -49.86
CA LYS A 2 7.04 -47.72 -48.55
C LYS A 2 5.86 -47.54 -47.58
N LYS A 3 5.94 -48.17 -46.40
CA LYS A 3 5.01 -47.91 -45.28
C LYS A 3 5.37 -46.56 -44.67
N ILE A 4 4.49 -45.57 -44.82
CA ILE A 4 4.59 -44.28 -44.13
C ILE A 4 4.01 -44.49 -42.73
N ILE A 5 4.88 -44.51 -41.72
CA ILE A 5 4.46 -44.48 -40.32
C ILE A 5 4.25 -43.00 -39.97
N LEU A 6 3.00 -42.61 -39.76
CA LEU A 6 2.63 -41.31 -39.24
C LEU A 6 2.90 -41.33 -37.73
N ALA A 7 4.03 -40.76 -37.31
CA ALA A 7 4.29 -40.52 -35.89
C ALA A 7 3.51 -39.26 -35.47
N ALA A 8 2.41 -39.46 -34.75
CA ALA A 8 1.72 -38.38 -34.06
C ALA A 8 2.58 -37.94 -32.86
N MET A 9 3.29 -36.81 -32.98
CA MET A 9 3.87 -36.12 -31.83
C MET A 9 2.72 -35.52 -31.02
N ALA A 10 2.33 -36.21 -29.95
CA ALA A 10 1.53 -35.62 -28.88
C ALA A 10 2.41 -34.55 -28.20
N LEU A 11 2.15 -33.28 -28.51
CA LEU A 11 2.74 -32.15 -27.80
C LEU A 11 2.10 -32.12 -26.40
N SER A 12 2.70 -32.80 -25.43
CA SER A 12 2.30 -32.69 -24.03
C SER A 12 2.62 -31.26 -23.58
N LEU A 13 1.59 -30.40 -23.56
CA LEU A 13 1.67 -29.08 -22.96
C LEU A 13 1.78 -29.29 -21.45
N SER A 14 3.00 -29.41 -20.93
CA SER A 14 3.25 -29.38 -19.50
C SER A 14 2.87 -27.98 -19.02
N MET A 15 1.64 -27.83 -18.50
CA MET A 15 1.33 -26.68 -17.65
C MET A 15 2.25 -26.81 -16.43
N VAL A 16 3.36 -26.10 -16.45
CA VAL A 16 4.10 -25.82 -15.22
C VAL A 16 3.15 -24.98 -14.38
N LEU A 17 2.50 -25.61 -13.42
CA LEU A 17 1.77 -24.92 -12.38
C LEU A 17 2.82 -24.13 -11.59
N SER A 18 3.06 -22.87 -11.99
CA SER A 18 3.87 -21.98 -11.18
C SER A 18 3.09 -21.74 -9.90
N ALA A 19 3.60 -22.22 -8.76
CA ALA A 19 3.03 -21.89 -7.46
C ALA A 19 2.91 -20.36 -7.35
N GLN A 20 1.74 -19.87 -6.95
CA GLN A 20 1.56 -18.45 -6.64
C GLN A 20 2.36 -18.17 -5.38
N ARG A 21 3.34 -17.26 -5.50
CA ARG A 21 4.19 -16.87 -4.38
C ARG A 21 4.29 -15.37 -4.39
N LEU A 22 3.65 -14.75 -3.41
CA LEU A 22 3.64 -13.30 -3.22
C LEU A 22 4.32 -12.98 -1.89
N THR A 23 5.26 -12.04 -1.94
CA THR A 23 5.81 -11.37 -0.76
C THR A 23 5.33 -9.94 -0.79
N ILE A 24 4.69 -9.49 0.27
CA ILE A 24 4.24 -8.11 0.42
C ILE A 24 5.18 -7.45 1.42
N LEU A 25 5.92 -6.46 0.94
CA LEU A 25 6.68 -5.54 1.77
C LEU A 25 5.87 -4.28 1.97
N HIS A 26 5.78 -3.79 3.20
CA HIS A 26 5.10 -2.53 3.47
C HIS A 26 5.86 -1.63 4.43
N THR A 27 5.60 -0.33 4.28
CA THR A 27 5.98 0.72 5.20
C THR A 27 4.81 1.66 5.40
N ASN A 28 4.88 2.48 6.44
CA ASN A 28 3.94 3.54 6.74
C ASN A 28 4.66 4.64 7.53
N ASP A 29 4.16 5.87 7.47
CA ASP A 29 4.56 6.96 8.38
C ASP A 29 6.08 7.20 8.42
N THR A 30 6.74 7.13 7.26
CA THR A 30 8.21 7.28 7.20
C THR A 30 8.65 8.71 7.48
N HIS A 31 7.74 9.68 7.37
CA HIS A 31 7.87 11.03 7.90
C HIS A 31 9.22 11.70 7.62
N SER A 32 9.71 11.65 6.38
CA SER A 32 10.97 12.29 5.99
C SER A 32 12.20 11.80 6.81
N HIS A 33 12.13 10.63 7.46
CA HIS A 33 13.26 10.04 8.19
C HIS A 33 14.20 9.34 7.20
N ILE A 34 15.07 10.14 6.58
CA ILE A 34 16.00 9.69 5.55
C ILE A 34 17.22 8.99 6.17
N ASP A 35 17.74 9.55 7.27
CA ASP A 35 18.85 9.00 8.03
C ASP A 35 18.36 8.11 9.17
N PRO A 36 19.18 7.17 9.66
CA PRO A 36 18.89 6.45 10.91
C PRO A 36 18.65 7.40 12.10
N VAL A 37 17.83 6.95 13.04
CA VAL A 37 17.52 7.70 14.26
C VAL A 37 18.81 7.97 15.05
N ARG A 38 19.00 9.23 15.48
CA ARG A 38 20.29 9.69 16.03
C ARG A 38 20.49 9.39 17.52
N SER A 39 19.41 9.22 18.27
CA SER A 39 19.45 9.12 19.74
C SER A 39 18.20 8.41 20.27
N GLY A 40 18.27 7.90 21.49
CA GLY A 40 17.16 7.19 22.14
C GLY A 40 17.32 5.67 22.03
N VAL A 41 16.24 4.95 22.31
CA VAL A 41 16.25 3.48 22.28
C VAL A 41 16.33 2.93 20.86
N GLU A 42 15.85 3.69 19.87
CA GLU A 42 15.96 3.36 18.45
C GLU A 42 17.22 3.91 17.78
N ALA A 43 18.21 4.43 18.53
CA ALA A 43 19.40 5.03 17.94
C ALA A 43 20.14 4.03 17.03
N GLY A 44 20.39 4.45 15.78
CA GLY A 44 21.01 3.64 14.74
C GLY A 44 20.05 2.76 13.95
N LEU A 45 18.74 2.76 14.27
CA LEU A 45 17.70 2.06 13.50
C LEU A 45 17.05 2.98 12.45
N GLY A 46 16.36 2.38 11.49
CA GLY A 46 15.73 3.08 10.38
C GLY A 46 16.73 3.51 9.30
N GLY A 47 16.38 4.56 8.56
CA GLY A 47 17.18 5.07 7.45
C GLY A 47 16.78 4.46 6.09
N VAL A 48 16.84 5.29 5.06
CA VAL A 48 16.41 4.92 3.71
C VAL A 48 17.39 3.96 3.05
N VAL A 49 18.70 4.09 3.32
CA VAL A 49 19.73 3.20 2.75
C VAL A 49 19.55 1.78 3.26
N GLU A 50 19.34 1.62 4.57
CA GLU A 50 19.11 0.36 5.25
C GLU A 50 17.82 -0.30 4.76
N ARG A 51 16.74 0.49 4.65
CA ARG A 51 15.46 0.05 4.09
C ARG A 51 15.60 -0.40 2.64
N ALA A 52 16.28 0.36 1.79
CA ALA A 52 16.52 -0.01 0.39
C ALA A 52 17.32 -1.31 0.28
N ALA A 53 18.39 -1.45 1.08
CA ALA A 53 19.21 -2.67 1.12
C ALA A 53 18.38 -3.90 1.56
N TYR A 54 17.50 -3.75 2.56
CA TYR A 54 16.60 -4.81 2.98
C TYR A 54 15.63 -5.21 1.86
N ILE A 55 14.95 -4.23 1.26
CA ILE A 55 14.02 -4.45 0.13
C ILE A 55 14.72 -5.20 -1.02
N ASP A 56 15.93 -4.80 -1.39
CA ASP A 56 16.70 -5.44 -2.46
C ASP A 56 17.15 -6.85 -2.09
N SER A 57 17.49 -7.10 -0.82
CA SER A 57 17.80 -8.44 -0.34
C SER A 57 16.61 -9.39 -0.48
N VAL A 58 15.40 -8.93 -0.12
CA VAL A 58 14.16 -9.70 -0.25
C VAL A 58 13.81 -9.92 -1.71
N ARG A 59 13.92 -8.89 -2.56
CA ARG A 59 13.73 -9.03 -4.02
C ARG A 59 14.71 -10.00 -4.66
N THR A 60 15.93 -10.09 -4.14
CA THR A 60 16.94 -11.05 -4.60
C THR A 60 16.57 -12.47 -4.16
N ALA A 61 16.21 -12.65 -2.89
CA ALA A 61 15.86 -13.95 -2.33
C ALA A 61 14.54 -14.51 -2.89
N ASP A 62 13.53 -13.64 -3.03
CA ASP A 62 12.18 -14.04 -3.42
C ASP A 62 11.89 -13.91 -4.92
N GLY A 63 12.77 -13.20 -5.63
CA GLY A 63 12.59 -12.81 -7.01
C GLY A 63 11.69 -11.58 -7.12
N LYS A 64 12.22 -10.49 -7.67
CA LYS A 64 11.53 -9.18 -7.78
C LYS A 64 10.10 -9.24 -8.34
N ARG A 65 9.78 -10.18 -9.24
CA ARG A 65 8.43 -10.35 -9.81
C ARG A 65 7.39 -10.87 -8.81
N ASN A 66 7.84 -11.42 -7.69
CA ASN A 66 7.04 -11.99 -6.61
C ASN A 66 6.89 -11.02 -5.43
N VAL A 67 7.59 -9.88 -5.44
CA VAL A 67 7.56 -8.90 -4.37
C VAL A 67 6.66 -7.73 -4.78
N LEU A 68 5.66 -7.45 -3.95
CA LEU A 68 4.85 -6.24 -3.98
C LEU A 68 5.36 -5.32 -2.86
N LEU A 69 5.81 -4.11 -3.18
CA LEU A 69 6.24 -3.11 -2.21
C LEU A 69 5.21 -1.97 -2.14
N VAL A 70 4.64 -1.72 -0.97
CA VAL A 70 3.60 -0.70 -0.78
C VAL A 70 3.92 0.25 0.37
N ASP A 71 3.37 1.46 0.34
CA ASP A 71 3.49 2.42 1.44
C ASP A 71 2.12 2.97 1.87
N ALA A 72 1.80 2.95 3.15
CA ALA A 72 0.48 3.34 3.66
C ALA A 72 0.31 4.85 3.87
N GLY A 73 1.20 5.71 3.35
CA GLY A 73 1.09 7.16 3.44
C GLY A 73 1.91 7.78 4.57
N ASP A 74 1.90 9.12 4.63
CA ASP A 74 2.74 9.93 5.50
C ASP A 74 4.25 9.66 5.29
N PHE A 75 4.65 9.55 4.02
CA PHE A 75 6.07 9.63 3.67
C PHE A 75 6.59 11.07 3.74
N SER A 76 5.70 12.05 3.64
CA SER A 76 5.96 13.48 3.83
C SER A 76 6.04 13.88 5.30
N GLN A 77 6.65 15.06 5.55
CA GLN A 77 6.73 15.76 6.84
C GLN A 77 7.44 15.00 7.96
N GLY A 78 8.24 15.70 8.78
CA GLY A 78 8.77 15.13 10.04
C GLY A 78 10.21 15.50 10.35
N THR A 79 11.02 15.82 9.34
CA THR A 79 12.40 16.28 9.52
C THR A 79 12.68 17.55 8.72
N SER A 80 13.88 18.12 8.90
CA SER A 80 14.31 19.28 8.12
C SER A 80 14.44 18.99 6.62
N TYR A 81 14.56 17.73 6.19
CA TYR A 81 14.58 17.39 4.77
C TYR A 81 13.29 17.86 4.10
N PHE A 82 12.12 17.49 4.63
CA PHE A 82 10.83 17.97 4.09
C PHE A 82 10.70 19.50 4.13
N THR A 83 11.07 20.14 5.24
CA THR A 83 10.95 21.61 5.36
C THR A 83 11.84 22.34 4.34
N LYS A 84 13.01 21.79 4.00
CA LYS A 84 13.98 22.43 3.10
C LYS A 84 13.81 22.04 1.64
N LEU A 85 13.41 20.79 1.37
CA LEU A 85 13.30 20.21 0.03
C LEU A 85 11.85 19.99 -0.40
N ARG A 86 10.89 20.41 0.42
CA ARG A 86 9.45 20.47 0.14
C ARG A 86 8.79 19.14 -0.26
N GLY A 87 9.42 18.00 0.03
CA GLY A 87 8.89 16.68 -0.32
C GLY A 87 9.49 16.04 -1.57
N ASP A 88 10.40 16.73 -2.28
CA ASP A 88 10.98 16.22 -3.54
C ASP A 88 11.91 15.02 -3.28
N LEU A 89 12.69 15.09 -2.21
CA LEU A 89 13.62 14.02 -1.84
C LEU A 89 12.87 12.71 -1.53
N GLU A 90 11.74 12.80 -0.83
CA GLU A 90 10.91 11.66 -0.48
C GLU A 90 10.37 10.96 -1.74
N VAL A 91 9.89 11.74 -2.72
CA VAL A 91 9.43 11.23 -4.02
C VAL A 91 10.58 10.53 -4.77
N GLU A 92 11.75 11.18 -4.86
CA GLU A 92 12.92 10.60 -5.53
C GLU A 92 13.35 9.27 -4.89
N LEU A 93 13.33 9.20 -3.55
CA LEU A 93 13.71 7.99 -2.81
C LEU A 93 12.67 6.87 -2.96
N MET A 94 11.38 7.19 -2.96
CA MET A 94 10.32 6.20 -3.26
C MET A 94 10.45 5.65 -4.68
N ASN A 95 10.73 6.51 -5.66
CA ASN A 95 10.97 6.10 -7.05
C ASN A 95 12.22 5.21 -7.14
N ALA A 96 13.32 5.61 -6.50
CA ALA A 96 14.56 4.84 -6.49
C ALA A 96 14.39 3.44 -5.85
N MET A 97 13.62 3.34 -4.76
CA MET A 97 13.27 2.07 -4.14
C MET A 97 12.24 1.26 -4.95
N GLY A 98 11.54 1.91 -5.90
CA GLY A 98 10.57 1.27 -6.77
C GLY A 98 9.35 0.74 -6.01
N TYR A 99 8.71 1.59 -5.22
CA TYR A 99 7.39 1.29 -4.65
C TYR A 99 6.39 0.98 -5.76
N ASP A 100 5.48 0.04 -5.53
CA ASP A 100 4.47 -0.37 -6.51
C ASP A 100 3.17 0.44 -6.41
N VAL A 101 2.85 0.96 -5.22
CA VAL A 101 1.70 1.81 -4.91
C VAL A 101 1.87 2.45 -3.54
N THR A 102 1.35 3.66 -3.37
CA THR A 102 1.27 4.34 -2.06
C THR A 102 -0.15 4.83 -1.80
N ALA A 103 -0.59 4.83 -0.55
CA ALA A 103 -1.76 5.59 -0.13
C ALA A 103 -1.38 7.05 0.18
N LEU A 104 -2.37 7.94 0.20
CA LEU A 104 -2.18 9.26 0.78
C LEU A 104 -2.36 9.18 2.30
N GLY A 105 -1.45 9.82 3.04
CA GLY A 105 -1.62 10.21 4.42
C GLY A 105 -1.98 11.69 4.56
N ASN A 106 -2.22 12.16 5.79
CA ASN A 106 -2.63 13.54 6.03
C ASN A 106 -1.48 14.53 5.82
N HIS A 107 -0.23 14.12 6.06
CA HIS A 107 0.94 14.99 5.90
C HIS A 107 1.36 15.21 4.44
N GLU A 108 0.81 14.45 3.50
CA GLU A 108 0.93 14.74 2.08
C GLU A 108 0.36 16.13 1.71
N PHE A 109 -0.59 16.63 2.51
CA PHE A 109 -1.29 17.89 2.28
C PHE A 109 -0.60 19.11 2.90
N ASP A 110 0.46 18.93 3.71
CA ASP A 110 1.09 20.01 4.49
C ASP A 110 1.63 21.18 3.65
N ASN A 111 2.00 20.92 2.39
CA ASN A 111 2.47 21.95 1.45
C ASN A 111 1.36 22.51 0.55
N GLY A 112 0.11 22.12 0.75
CA GLY A 112 -1.05 22.50 -0.06
C GLY A 112 -1.33 21.55 -1.23
N LEU A 113 -2.55 21.67 -1.79
CA LEU A 113 -3.04 20.79 -2.85
C LEU A 113 -2.24 20.87 -4.15
N ASP A 114 -1.76 22.07 -4.52
CA ASP A 114 -0.98 22.28 -5.74
C ASP A 114 0.39 21.63 -5.67
N GLU A 115 1.08 21.74 -4.52
CA GLU A 115 2.37 21.07 -4.30
C GLU A 115 2.20 19.55 -4.18
N LEU A 116 1.12 19.08 -3.55
CA LEU A 116 0.79 17.66 -3.58
C LEU A 116 0.60 17.18 -5.03
N ALA A 117 -0.22 17.88 -5.82
CA ALA A 117 -0.45 17.52 -7.22
C ALA A 117 0.85 17.54 -8.04
N ARG A 118 1.76 18.50 -7.79
CA ARG A 118 3.07 18.53 -8.44
C ARG A 118 3.90 17.29 -8.08
N ARG A 119 4.09 17.02 -6.78
CA ARG A 119 4.89 15.88 -6.30
C ARG A 119 4.35 14.54 -6.78
N LEU A 120 3.03 14.36 -6.80
CA LEU A 120 2.43 13.11 -7.30
C LEU A 120 2.58 12.90 -8.81
N ARG A 121 2.86 13.95 -9.61
CA ARG A 121 3.23 13.77 -11.03
C ARG A 121 4.65 13.25 -11.21
N ASP A 122 5.52 13.55 -10.24
CA ASP A 122 6.91 13.12 -10.24
C ASP A 122 7.07 11.72 -9.61
N LEU A 123 6.01 11.15 -9.02
CA LEU A 123 5.99 9.82 -8.44
C LEU A 123 5.78 8.75 -9.54
N ASP A 124 6.68 7.78 -9.63
CA ASP A 124 6.64 6.69 -10.62
C ASP A 124 5.54 5.66 -10.32
N CYS A 125 5.13 5.57 -9.06
CA CYS A 125 4.09 4.66 -8.61
C CYS A 125 2.74 5.39 -8.44
N PRO A 126 1.61 4.69 -8.62
CA PRO A 126 0.30 5.30 -8.41
C PRO A 126 0.07 5.61 -6.93
N ALA A 127 -0.50 6.79 -6.67
CA ALA A 127 -1.08 7.14 -5.38
C ALA A 127 -2.57 6.78 -5.35
N VAL A 128 -3.03 6.16 -4.26
CA VAL A 128 -4.41 5.72 -4.07
C VAL A 128 -5.13 6.40 -2.91
N CYS A 129 -6.38 6.80 -3.13
CA CYS A 129 -7.31 7.29 -2.11
C CYS A 129 -8.74 7.23 -2.65
N ALA A 130 -9.60 6.40 -2.04
CA ALA A 130 -10.96 6.11 -2.51
C ALA A 130 -12.05 6.90 -1.79
N ASN A 131 -11.77 7.36 -0.57
CA ASN A 131 -12.73 8.01 0.32
C ASN A 131 -12.66 9.54 0.27
N TYR A 132 -12.13 10.09 -0.83
CA TYR A 132 -12.16 11.52 -1.13
C TYR A 132 -12.56 11.75 -2.58
N GLU A 133 -13.41 12.75 -2.81
CA GLU A 133 -13.62 13.31 -4.14
C GLU A 133 -12.61 14.43 -4.37
N PHE A 134 -11.62 14.17 -5.23
CA PHE A 134 -10.63 15.17 -5.61
C PHE A 134 -11.15 16.04 -6.75
N THR A 135 -10.69 17.29 -6.78
CA THR A 135 -10.94 18.23 -7.86
C THR A 135 -9.62 18.77 -8.42
N GLY A 136 -9.68 19.46 -9.56
CA GLY A 136 -8.50 20.08 -10.16
C GLY A 136 -7.40 19.07 -10.49
N GLY A 137 -6.14 19.45 -10.23
CA GLY A 137 -4.98 18.65 -10.61
C GLY A 137 -4.94 17.25 -9.98
N LEU A 138 -5.51 17.06 -8.79
CA LEU A 138 -5.47 15.77 -8.09
C LEU A 138 -6.45 14.74 -8.66
N ASN A 139 -7.55 15.17 -9.28
CA ASN A 139 -8.58 14.27 -9.81
C ASN A 139 -8.04 13.28 -10.85
N ASP A 140 -7.07 13.72 -11.65
CA ASP A 140 -6.49 12.90 -12.73
C ASP A 140 -5.26 12.09 -12.26
N ILE A 141 -4.74 12.38 -11.07
CA ILE A 141 -3.51 11.79 -10.55
C ILE A 141 -3.83 10.72 -9.50
N VAL A 142 -4.69 11.05 -8.53
CA VAL A 142 -5.04 10.17 -7.41
C VAL A 142 -6.13 9.20 -7.86
N ARG A 143 -5.90 7.90 -7.66
CA ARG A 143 -6.85 6.86 -8.08
C ARG A 143 -7.57 6.29 -6.86
N PRO A 144 -8.85 5.91 -6.94
CA PRO A 144 -9.49 5.21 -5.83
C PRO A 144 -8.86 3.83 -5.57
N TYR A 145 -8.45 3.16 -6.64
CA TYR A 145 -7.81 1.85 -6.58
C TYR A 145 -6.87 1.64 -7.76
N VAL A 146 -6.03 0.62 -7.65
CA VAL A 146 -5.23 0.07 -8.76
C VAL A 146 -5.31 -1.45 -8.80
N ILE A 147 -4.92 -2.03 -9.93
CA ILE A 147 -4.78 -3.48 -10.09
C ILE A 147 -3.34 -3.77 -10.49
N ILE A 148 -2.66 -4.56 -9.67
CA ILE A 148 -1.25 -4.91 -9.84
C ILE A 148 -1.13 -6.42 -10.04
N ARG A 149 -0.19 -6.86 -10.88
CA ARG A 149 0.14 -8.29 -11.04
C ARG A 149 1.51 -8.58 -10.44
N ARG A 150 1.56 -9.42 -9.41
CA ARG A 150 2.78 -9.86 -8.71
C ARG A 150 2.60 -11.30 -8.24
N GLY A 151 3.67 -12.09 -8.24
CA GLY A 151 3.62 -13.46 -7.69
C GLY A 151 2.62 -14.41 -8.37
N GLY A 152 2.25 -14.13 -9.62
CA GLY A 152 1.19 -14.86 -10.33
C GLY A 152 -0.25 -14.46 -9.97
N MET A 153 -0.43 -13.52 -9.04
CA MET A 153 -1.73 -13.03 -8.58
C MET A 153 -2.11 -11.70 -9.25
N LYS A 154 -3.42 -11.48 -9.40
CA LYS A 154 -4.03 -10.19 -9.73
C LYS A 154 -4.56 -9.55 -8.45
N ILE A 155 -3.92 -8.48 -8.02
CA ILE A 155 -4.13 -7.85 -6.71
C ILE A 155 -4.84 -6.51 -6.92
N GLY A 156 -6.01 -6.33 -6.33
CA GLY A 156 -6.65 -5.02 -6.24
C GLY A 156 -6.17 -4.28 -5.00
N VAL A 157 -5.78 -3.01 -5.12
CA VAL A 157 -5.35 -2.18 -3.99
C VAL A 157 -6.24 -0.94 -3.93
N ILE A 158 -6.93 -0.75 -2.81
CA ILE A 158 -7.82 0.39 -2.53
C ILE A 158 -7.09 1.31 -1.54
N GLY A 159 -7.09 2.63 -1.79
CA GLY A 159 -6.52 3.60 -0.85
C GLY A 159 -7.57 4.16 0.10
N LEU A 160 -7.22 4.42 1.37
CA LEU A 160 -8.07 5.12 2.33
C LEU A 160 -7.25 6.13 3.13
N LEU A 161 -7.87 7.26 3.48
CA LEU A 161 -7.25 8.34 4.24
C LEU A 161 -8.16 8.79 5.38
N THR A 162 -7.62 9.11 6.55
CA THR A 162 -8.37 9.67 7.69
C THR A 162 -9.15 10.94 7.32
N ASP A 163 -10.11 11.35 8.15
CA ASP A 163 -10.83 12.62 7.99
C ASP A 163 -9.89 13.82 8.21
N VAL A 164 -9.38 14.38 7.11
CA VAL A 164 -8.37 15.44 7.11
C VAL A 164 -8.89 16.73 7.72
N SER A 165 -10.21 16.94 7.79
CA SER A 165 -10.80 18.13 8.43
C SER A 165 -10.40 18.28 9.91
N ARG A 166 -9.90 17.22 10.52
CA ARG A 166 -9.44 17.18 11.92
C ARG A 166 -7.93 17.36 12.08
N VAL A 167 -7.15 17.19 11.01
CA VAL A 167 -5.69 17.04 11.08
C VAL A 167 -4.90 17.91 10.09
N VAL A 168 -5.55 18.51 9.08
CA VAL A 168 -4.90 19.46 8.16
C VAL A 168 -5.49 20.86 8.30
N GLU A 169 -4.83 21.85 7.68
CA GLU A 169 -5.32 23.24 7.69
C GLU A 169 -6.72 23.37 7.08
N LYS A 170 -7.59 24.13 7.75
CA LYS A 170 -9.00 24.30 7.36
C LYS A 170 -9.21 24.68 5.89
N HIS A 171 -8.37 25.58 5.38
CA HIS A 171 -8.48 26.06 4.00
C HIS A 171 -8.21 24.96 2.96
N ILE A 172 -7.45 23.93 3.32
CA ILE A 172 -7.22 22.73 2.50
C ILE A 172 -8.42 21.80 2.64
N ALA A 173 -8.81 21.48 3.88
CA ALA A 173 -9.90 20.57 4.18
C ALA A 173 -11.24 21.01 3.58
N ASP A 174 -11.56 22.31 3.58
CA ASP A 174 -12.79 22.86 3.00
C ASP A 174 -12.95 22.58 1.49
N ASN A 175 -11.86 22.18 0.80
CA ASN A 175 -11.86 21.83 -0.62
C ASN A 175 -11.92 20.32 -0.89
N LEU A 176 -12.00 19.50 0.15
CA LEU A 176 -11.97 18.03 0.06
C LEU A 176 -13.25 17.44 0.63
N ARG A 177 -13.94 16.62 -0.17
CA ARG A 177 -15.16 15.94 0.29
C ARG A 177 -14.84 14.52 0.74
N TYR A 178 -14.95 14.30 2.04
CA TYR A 178 -14.81 12.99 2.68
C TYR A 178 -16.03 12.09 2.42
N LEU A 179 -15.77 10.81 2.17
CA LEU A 179 -16.78 9.77 1.98
C LEU A 179 -16.63 8.70 3.08
N ASP A 180 -17.70 7.96 3.38
CA ASP A 180 -17.62 6.87 4.37
C ASP A 180 -16.64 5.77 3.87
N PRO A 181 -15.59 5.45 4.65
CA PRO A 181 -14.57 4.48 4.24
C PRO A 181 -15.13 3.09 3.98
N ALA A 182 -16.12 2.64 4.77
CA ALA A 182 -16.69 1.31 4.61
C ALA A 182 -17.55 1.20 3.34
N GLU A 183 -18.32 2.25 3.01
CA GLU A 183 -19.13 2.29 1.80
C GLU A 183 -18.26 2.23 0.54
N VAL A 184 -17.23 3.10 0.45
CA VAL A 184 -16.36 3.11 -0.74
C VAL A 184 -15.53 1.82 -0.84
N THR A 185 -15.06 1.29 0.30
CA THR A 185 -14.33 0.02 0.33
C THR A 185 -15.20 -1.12 -0.17
N ASN A 186 -16.42 -1.28 0.34
CA ASN A 186 -17.34 -2.32 -0.11
C ASN A 186 -17.65 -2.22 -1.61
N ARG A 187 -17.84 -0.99 -2.12
CA ARG A 187 -18.07 -0.72 -3.54
C ARG A 187 -16.89 -1.19 -4.41
N TYR A 188 -15.68 -0.75 -4.10
CA TYR A 188 -14.50 -1.07 -4.90
C TYR A 188 -14.02 -2.51 -4.70
N ALA A 189 -14.05 -3.04 -3.47
CA ALA A 189 -13.69 -4.42 -3.18
C ALA A 189 -14.63 -5.41 -3.89
N GLY A 190 -15.94 -5.14 -3.86
CA GLY A 190 -16.92 -5.93 -4.60
C GLY A 190 -16.66 -5.91 -6.11
N PHE A 191 -16.36 -4.74 -6.68
CA PHE A 191 -15.99 -4.62 -8.10
C PHE A 191 -14.68 -5.36 -8.44
N LEU A 192 -13.64 -5.20 -7.62
CA LEU A 192 -12.33 -5.82 -7.82
C LEU A 192 -12.41 -7.34 -7.77
N ARG A 193 -13.10 -7.89 -6.75
CA ARG A 193 -13.30 -9.33 -6.60
C ARG A 193 -14.21 -9.89 -7.69
N ASN A 194 -15.42 -9.34 -7.83
CA ASN A 194 -16.47 -9.99 -8.59
C ASN A 194 -16.45 -9.69 -10.09
N VAL A 195 -16.01 -8.49 -10.48
CA VAL A 195 -15.98 -8.05 -11.89
C VAL A 195 -14.57 -8.17 -12.45
N LYS A 196 -13.58 -7.61 -11.76
CA LYS A 196 -12.18 -7.65 -12.21
C LYS A 196 -11.50 -8.98 -11.92
N LYS A 197 -12.10 -9.87 -11.12
CA LYS A 197 -11.56 -11.19 -10.80
C LYS A 197 -10.15 -11.08 -10.21
N CYS A 198 -9.95 -10.14 -9.28
CA CYS A 198 -8.73 -10.08 -8.48
C CYS A 198 -8.70 -11.26 -7.52
N ASP A 199 -7.53 -11.90 -7.45
CA ASP A 199 -7.26 -13.04 -6.56
C ASP A 199 -7.11 -12.57 -5.10
N MET A 200 -6.67 -11.32 -4.91
CA MET A 200 -6.54 -10.68 -3.60
C MET A 200 -7.00 -9.21 -3.69
N VAL A 201 -7.60 -8.70 -2.61
CA VAL A 201 -7.93 -7.29 -2.42
C VAL A 201 -7.30 -6.78 -1.13
N ILE A 202 -6.48 -5.75 -1.26
CA ILE A 202 -5.78 -5.07 -0.17
C ILE A 202 -6.39 -3.67 0.00
N CYS A 203 -6.68 -3.29 1.24
CA CYS A 203 -6.87 -1.88 1.61
C CYS A 203 -5.56 -1.32 2.14
N LEU A 204 -5.00 -0.34 1.44
CA LEU A 204 -3.84 0.43 1.87
C LEU A 204 -4.38 1.69 2.54
N SER A 205 -4.30 1.74 3.86
CA SER A 205 -5.12 2.59 4.71
C SER A 205 -4.27 3.54 5.54
N HIS A 206 -4.74 4.78 5.64
CA HIS A 206 -4.19 5.80 6.53
C HIS A 206 -5.26 6.31 7.51
N LEU A 207 -6.06 5.39 8.07
CA LEU A 207 -7.13 5.68 9.03
C LEU A 207 -6.66 5.64 10.49
N GLY A 208 -5.58 4.90 10.77
CA GLY A 208 -5.15 4.57 12.13
C GLY A 208 -5.64 3.20 12.55
N TYR A 209 -4.86 2.52 13.39
CA TYR A 209 -5.08 1.13 13.76
C TYR A 209 -6.36 0.91 14.60
N ASP A 210 -6.50 1.59 15.75
CA ASP A 210 -7.63 1.44 16.67
C ASP A 210 -7.99 2.76 17.39
N GLY A 211 -8.89 2.70 18.39
CA GLY A 211 -9.21 3.85 19.25
C GLY A 211 -10.38 4.72 18.79
N GLY A 212 -11.13 4.29 17.77
CA GLY A 212 -12.29 5.04 17.27
C GLY A 212 -13.10 4.32 16.20
N PRO A 213 -14.24 4.91 15.78
CA PRO A 213 -15.16 4.30 14.81
C PRO A 213 -14.62 4.28 13.37
N ASP A 214 -13.63 5.12 13.07
CA ASP A 214 -13.02 5.30 11.75
C ASP A 214 -11.55 4.85 11.78
N THR A 215 -11.33 3.58 12.12
CA THR A 215 -10.01 2.94 12.26
C THR A 215 -9.98 1.63 11.48
N ASP A 216 -8.80 1.09 11.23
CA ASP A 216 -8.62 -0.16 10.47
C ASP A 216 -9.32 -1.34 11.16
N MET A 217 -9.21 -1.44 12.48
CA MET A 217 -9.89 -2.49 13.26
C MET A 217 -11.42 -2.36 13.20
N ALA A 218 -11.95 -1.13 13.26
CA ALA A 218 -13.39 -0.89 13.12
C ALA A 218 -13.89 -1.11 11.69
N LEU A 219 -13.09 -0.72 10.69
CA LEU A 219 -13.37 -0.90 9.27
C LEU A 219 -13.46 -2.37 8.91
N ALA A 220 -12.53 -3.20 9.39
CA ALA A 220 -12.48 -4.62 9.08
C ALA A 220 -13.82 -5.35 9.35
N GLY A 221 -14.50 -5.01 10.46
CA GLY A 221 -15.82 -5.56 10.80
C GLY A 221 -17.01 -4.96 10.03
N ARG A 222 -16.78 -3.97 9.17
CA ARG A 222 -17.81 -3.22 8.40
C ARG A 222 -17.70 -3.42 6.88
N ILE A 223 -16.76 -4.24 6.43
CA ILE A 223 -16.46 -4.45 5.01
C ILE A 223 -16.70 -5.90 4.57
N ARG A 224 -16.51 -6.15 3.28
CA ARG A 224 -16.55 -7.46 2.61
C ARG A 224 -15.51 -7.53 1.51
N ASN A 225 -15.11 -8.74 1.12
CA ASN A 225 -14.25 -9.03 -0.03
C ASN A 225 -12.81 -8.52 0.06
N VAL A 226 -12.36 -8.07 1.24
CA VAL A 226 -10.99 -7.59 1.49
C VAL A 226 -10.24 -8.66 2.28
N ASP A 227 -9.01 -8.99 1.87
CA ASP A 227 -8.20 -10.00 2.55
C ASP A 227 -7.25 -9.39 3.58
N LEU A 228 -6.75 -8.18 3.29
CA LEU A 228 -5.67 -7.55 4.03
C LEU A 228 -5.89 -6.03 4.11
N ILE A 229 -5.73 -5.48 5.31
CA ILE A 229 -5.60 -4.04 5.56
C ILE A 229 -4.15 -3.78 6.00
N ILE A 230 -3.47 -2.91 5.27
CA ILE A 230 -2.12 -2.41 5.59
C ILE A 230 -2.29 -0.94 6.00
N GLY A 231 -2.12 -0.68 7.28
CA GLY A 231 -2.43 0.58 7.93
C GLY A 231 -1.23 1.52 8.12
N GLY A 232 -1.53 2.71 8.63
CA GLY A 232 -0.60 3.77 9.04
C GLY A 232 -1.26 4.74 10.03
N HIS A 233 -0.84 6.01 10.06
CA HIS A 233 -1.42 7.12 10.83
C HIS A 233 -1.19 7.08 12.34
N SER A 234 -1.50 5.96 13.00
CA SER A 234 -1.45 5.85 14.46
C SER A 234 -0.07 5.52 15.02
N HIS A 235 0.93 5.33 14.14
CA HIS A 235 2.31 4.92 14.46
C HIS A 235 2.38 3.66 15.32
N THR A 236 1.35 2.82 15.24
CA THR A 236 1.24 1.61 16.05
C THR A 236 2.23 0.58 15.54
N PHE A 237 3.09 0.10 16.44
CA PHE A 237 3.91 -1.07 16.21
C PHE A 237 3.16 -2.33 16.65
N LEU A 238 3.09 -3.33 15.77
CA LEU A 238 2.50 -4.63 16.07
C LEU A 238 3.57 -5.72 16.10
N GLU A 239 3.61 -6.51 17.16
CA GLU A 239 4.47 -7.70 17.22
C GLU A 239 3.94 -8.84 16.32
N SER A 240 2.63 -8.87 16.07
CA SER A 240 1.99 -9.85 15.19
C SER A 240 0.74 -9.28 14.53
N PRO A 241 0.35 -9.78 13.34
CA PRO A 241 -0.87 -9.33 12.67
C PRO A 241 -2.13 -9.56 13.48
N SER A 242 -3.07 -8.63 13.38
CA SER A 242 -4.43 -8.79 13.91
C SER A 242 -5.34 -9.44 12.88
N VAL A 243 -6.36 -10.16 13.34
CA VAL A 243 -7.39 -10.77 12.48
C VAL A 243 -8.77 -10.40 12.98
N VAL A 244 -9.60 -9.85 12.10
CA VAL A 244 -10.98 -9.46 12.37
C VAL A 244 -11.89 -10.13 11.34
N SER A 245 -13.06 -10.61 11.76
CA SER A 245 -14.05 -11.14 10.81
C SER A 245 -14.77 -10.00 10.09
N ASP A 246 -14.87 -10.12 8.76
CA ASP A 246 -15.69 -9.24 7.92
C ASP A 246 -17.20 -9.49 8.11
N LEU A 247 -18.03 -8.73 7.40
CA LEU A 247 -19.50 -8.84 7.51
C LEU A 247 -20.07 -10.20 7.07
N ASP A 248 -19.29 -11.02 6.36
CA ASP A 248 -19.66 -12.36 5.92
C ASP A 248 -18.95 -13.46 6.76
N GLY A 249 -18.21 -13.07 7.80
CA GLY A 249 -17.49 -13.96 8.69
C GLY A 249 -16.10 -14.39 8.20
N ASN A 250 -15.62 -13.87 7.05
CA ASN A 250 -14.30 -14.19 6.52
C ASN A 250 -13.21 -13.45 7.30
N PRO A 251 -12.01 -14.04 7.49
CA PRO A 251 -10.93 -13.35 8.17
C PRO A 251 -10.33 -12.23 7.31
N VAL A 252 -10.13 -11.06 7.92
CA VAL A 252 -9.37 -9.92 7.38
C VAL A 252 -8.15 -9.74 8.25
N THR A 253 -6.96 -9.82 7.66
CA THR A 253 -5.71 -9.53 8.37
C THR A 253 -5.48 -8.02 8.40
N VAL A 254 -5.02 -7.49 9.53
CA VAL A 254 -4.68 -6.07 9.73
C VAL A 254 -3.25 -5.95 10.23
N VAL A 255 -2.44 -5.12 9.56
CA VAL A 255 -1.02 -4.88 9.89
C VAL A 255 -0.66 -3.41 9.82
N THR A 256 0.37 -3.00 10.57
CA THR A 256 1.03 -1.68 10.58
C THR A 256 2.37 -1.83 11.31
N ASP A 257 3.40 -1.06 10.94
CA ASP A 257 4.78 -1.32 11.41
C ASP A 257 5.44 -0.11 12.11
N GLY A 258 4.69 0.60 12.95
CA GLY A 258 5.24 1.75 13.67
C GLY A 258 5.38 2.97 12.76
N CYS A 259 6.57 3.57 12.69
CA CYS A 259 6.84 4.76 11.88
C CYS A 259 8.34 4.89 11.55
N TRP A 260 8.69 5.95 10.81
CA TRP A 260 10.06 6.43 10.53
C TRP A 260 10.94 5.46 9.74
N GLY A 261 10.31 4.44 9.13
CA GLY A 261 11.02 3.38 8.43
C GLY A 261 11.89 2.51 9.35
N LEU A 262 11.57 2.47 10.66
CA LEU A 262 12.26 1.61 11.62
C LEU A 262 12.12 0.12 11.27
N TYR A 263 10.98 -0.24 10.69
CA TYR A 263 10.64 -1.58 10.25
C TYR A 263 10.13 -1.57 8.80
N VAL A 264 10.28 -2.72 8.14
CA VAL A 264 9.63 -3.02 6.87
C VAL A 264 8.88 -4.32 7.08
N GLY A 265 7.55 -4.26 7.13
CA GLY A 265 6.69 -5.43 7.26
C GLY A 265 6.91 -6.37 6.08
N ASN A 266 6.88 -7.67 6.36
CA ASN A 266 7.15 -8.71 5.37
C ASN A 266 6.14 -9.85 5.53
N LEU A 267 5.12 -9.83 4.68
CA LEU A 267 4.07 -10.84 4.65
C LEU A 267 4.26 -11.78 3.47
N LYS A 268 4.05 -13.08 3.72
CA LYS A 268 4.06 -14.11 2.67
C LYS A 268 2.62 -14.53 2.39
N ALA A 269 2.17 -14.30 1.16
CA ALA A 269 0.90 -14.77 0.66
C ALA A 269 1.12 -15.88 -0.37
N GLY A 270 0.49 -17.02 -0.14
CA GLY A 270 0.51 -18.19 -1.02
C GLY A 270 -0.55 -19.18 -0.54
N LEU A 271 -1.21 -19.86 -1.48
CA LEU A 271 -2.10 -20.96 -1.12
C LEU A 271 -1.29 -22.02 -0.37
N PRO A 272 -1.84 -22.68 0.68
CA PRO A 272 -1.21 -23.86 1.24
C PRO A 272 -1.02 -24.90 0.12
N GLU A 273 0.15 -25.56 0.14
CA GLU A 273 0.48 -26.68 -0.76
C GLU A 273 -0.57 -27.81 -0.72
#